data_AF-A0A8S1RNJ9-F1
#
_entry.id   AF-A0A8S1RNJ9-F1
#
_cell.length_a   1.000
_cell.length_b   1.000
_cell.length_c   1.000
_cell.angle_alpha   90.00
_cell.angle_beta   90.00
_cell.angle_gamma   90.00
#
_symmetry.space_group_name_H-M   'P 1'
#
loop_
_entity.id
_entity.type
_entity.pdbx_description
1 polymer ?
#
loop_
_entity_poly.entity_id
_entity_poly.type
_entity_poly.pdbx_seq_one_letter_code
_entity_poly.pdbx_strand_id
1 'polypeptide(L)'
;MLRKYKIQNTSLIGGNFVRCNLSGSEFNNVDISGLNLNGAQLFNCKWKNLKIHELNKFDGHSNYIQSVCFSPNGTTLASGSADKSTCLWDAKSGQQKNKFEGHNDQICSICFSSDGNTIASGSRDYSICFWDIKTGELKFKLDGHTSYVSSVCFSPNGTLLASGSWDNSIRLWDSKTGQQITKLEGHYDCINSVSFSPDSITLASGSWDNSIRLWDLKTRQQISKLDGHHDSVNSVCFSPDGTKLASCSGDKSIR
;
A
#
# COMPACT_ATOMS: atom_id res chain seq x y z
N MET A 1 -10.72 -32.42 18.88
CA MET A 1 -12.08 -31.84 18.88
C MET A 1 -11.93 -30.32 18.95
N LEU A 2 -12.23 -29.58 17.87
CA LEU A 2 -12.12 -28.11 17.88
C LEU A 2 -13.15 -27.54 18.86
N ARG A 3 -12.68 -26.81 19.87
CA ARG A 3 -13.53 -26.19 20.88
C ARG A 3 -14.20 -24.99 20.22
N LYS A 4 -15.51 -25.10 19.96
CA LYS A 4 -16.30 -24.03 19.35
C LYS A 4 -16.84 -23.15 20.45
N TYR A 5 -16.52 -21.86 20.42
CA TYR A 5 -17.02 -20.90 21.39
C TYR A 5 -18.25 -20.19 20.83
N LYS A 6 -19.24 -19.93 21.68
CA LYS A 6 -20.34 -19.00 21.39
C LYS A 6 -20.17 -17.81 22.31
N ILE A 7 -19.74 -16.69 21.76
CA ILE A 7 -19.51 -15.43 22.48
C ILE A 7 -20.60 -14.46 22.05
N GLN A 8 -21.42 -14.02 23.00
CA GLN A 8 -22.64 -13.27 22.67
C GLN A 8 -22.86 -12.11 23.65
N ASN A 9 -23.38 -10.99 23.13
CA ASN A 9 -23.83 -9.83 23.91
C ASN A 9 -22.77 -9.34 24.92
N THR A 10 -21.53 -9.20 24.47
CA THR A 10 -20.40 -8.88 25.35
C THR A 10 -19.40 -7.94 24.68
N SER A 11 -18.42 -7.49 25.45
CA SER A 11 -17.31 -6.67 24.97
C SER A 11 -16.00 -7.42 25.20
N LEU A 12 -15.19 -7.46 24.16
CA LEU A 12 -13.83 -7.98 24.15
C LEU A 12 -12.81 -6.86 23.89
N ILE A 13 -13.18 -5.60 24.21
CA ILE A 13 -12.35 -4.43 23.96
C ILE A 13 -10.96 -4.61 24.59
N GLY A 14 -9.91 -4.37 23.81
CA GLY A 14 -8.52 -4.50 24.26
C GLY A 14 -8.07 -5.93 24.59
N GLY A 15 -8.93 -6.93 24.34
CA GLY A 15 -8.62 -8.33 24.60
C GLY A 15 -7.42 -8.82 23.79
N ASN A 16 -6.58 -9.65 24.40
CA ASN A 16 -5.40 -10.22 23.74
C ASN A 16 -5.62 -11.72 23.45
N PHE A 17 -5.78 -12.05 22.18
CA PHE A 17 -6.03 -13.40 21.68
C PHE A 17 -4.91 -13.87 20.75
N VAL A 18 -3.69 -13.37 20.97
CA VAL A 18 -2.51 -13.71 20.16
C VAL A 18 -2.34 -15.23 20.09
N ARG A 19 -2.25 -15.75 18.86
CA ARG A 19 -2.07 -17.18 18.55
C ARG A 19 -3.17 -18.10 19.11
N CYS A 20 -4.31 -17.57 19.55
CA CYS A 20 -5.46 -18.39 19.93
C CYS A 20 -6.11 -19.02 18.69
N ASN A 21 -6.62 -20.24 18.83
CA ASN A 21 -7.48 -20.85 17.82
C ASN A 21 -8.95 -20.69 18.19
N LEU A 22 -9.63 -19.78 17.49
CA LEU A 22 -11.05 -19.47 17.64
C LEU A 22 -11.87 -20.02 16.47
N SER A 23 -11.28 -20.85 15.61
CA SER A 23 -11.91 -21.34 14.38
C SER A 23 -13.23 -22.07 14.65
N GLY A 24 -14.24 -21.77 13.84
CA GLY A 24 -15.59 -22.31 13.97
C GLY A 24 -16.43 -21.71 15.10
N SER A 25 -15.92 -20.69 15.80
CA SER A 25 -16.66 -19.98 16.86
C SER A 25 -17.69 -19.02 16.29
N GLU A 26 -18.71 -18.69 17.09
CA GLU A 26 -19.74 -17.72 16.76
C GLU A 26 -19.63 -16.51 17.70
N PHE A 27 -19.57 -15.32 17.10
CA PHE A 27 -19.56 -14.03 17.76
C PHE A 27 -20.83 -13.28 17.36
N ASN A 28 -21.70 -12.99 18.31
CA ASN A 28 -22.96 -12.28 18.04
C ASN A 28 -23.13 -11.09 18.99
N ASN A 29 -23.29 -9.88 18.44
CA ASN A 29 -23.41 -8.65 19.22
C ASN A 29 -22.21 -8.47 20.17
N VAL A 30 -21.00 -8.60 19.61
CA VAL A 30 -19.73 -8.50 20.34
C VAL A 30 -18.99 -7.25 19.91
N ASP A 31 -18.54 -6.48 20.89
CA ASP A 31 -17.60 -5.38 20.66
C ASP A 31 -16.16 -5.91 20.65
N ILE A 32 -15.44 -5.68 19.56
CA ILE A 32 -14.07 -6.17 19.36
C ILE A 32 -13.07 -5.02 19.17
N SER A 33 -13.42 -3.82 19.61
CA SER A 33 -12.56 -2.64 19.43
C SER A 33 -11.20 -2.83 20.11
N GLY A 34 -10.11 -2.59 19.37
CA GLY A 34 -8.75 -2.71 19.92
C GLY A 34 -8.32 -4.13 20.27
N LEU A 35 -9.03 -5.16 19.80
CA LEU A 35 -8.71 -6.56 20.07
C LEU A 35 -7.44 -6.99 19.31
N ASN A 36 -6.48 -7.58 20.02
CA ASN A 36 -5.25 -8.09 19.44
C ASN A 36 -5.44 -9.54 18.97
N LEU A 37 -5.52 -9.72 17.64
CA LEU A 37 -5.69 -11.00 16.96
C LEU A 37 -4.40 -11.50 16.30
N ASN A 38 -3.22 -10.99 16.65
CA ASN A 38 -2.01 -11.34 15.93
C ASN A 38 -1.73 -12.86 15.97
N GLY A 39 -1.71 -13.48 14.80
CA GLY A 39 -1.56 -14.93 14.63
C GLY A 39 -2.75 -15.77 15.11
N ALA A 40 -3.89 -15.16 15.45
CA ALA A 40 -5.09 -15.88 15.83
C ALA A 40 -5.70 -16.61 14.62
N GLN A 41 -6.17 -17.84 14.83
CA GLN A 41 -6.89 -18.60 13.80
C GLN A 41 -8.39 -18.36 13.93
N LEU A 42 -8.99 -17.83 12.86
CA LEU A 42 -10.40 -17.41 12.82
C LEU A 42 -11.17 -18.10 11.68
N PHE A 43 -10.72 -19.28 11.27
CA PHE A 43 -11.29 -19.99 10.12
C PHE A 43 -12.74 -20.38 10.40
N ASN A 44 -13.64 -20.13 9.44
CA ASN A 44 -15.07 -20.46 9.55
C ASN A 44 -15.76 -19.88 10.79
N CYS A 45 -15.29 -18.75 11.32
CA CYS A 45 -16.00 -18.01 12.37
C CYS A 45 -17.28 -17.38 11.82
N LYS A 46 -18.35 -17.40 12.63
CA LYS A 46 -19.60 -16.69 12.33
C LYS A 46 -19.62 -15.37 13.08
N TRP A 47 -19.70 -14.26 12.36
CA TRP A 47 -19.74 -12.92 12.93
C TRP A 47 -21.09 -12.27 12.66
N LYS A 48 -21.77 -11.80 13.70
CA LYS A 48 -23.06 -11.11 13.61
C LYS A 48 -23.04 -9.89 14.52
N ASN A 49 -23.52 -8.75 14.03
CA ASN A 49 -23.67 -7.52 14.82
C ASN A 49 -22.37 -7.11 15.55
N LEU A 50 -21.22 -7.20 14.88
CA LEU A 50 -19.95 -6.75 15.46
C LEU A 50 -19.98 -5.23 15.70
N LYS A 51 -19.47 -4.82 16.86
CA LYS A 51 -19.20 -3.41 17.15
C LYS A 51 -17.69 -3.18 17.07
N ILE A 52 -17.30 -2.18 16.30
CA ILE A 52 -15.93 -1.68 16.21
C ILE A 52 -16.03 -0.17 16.34
N HIS A 53 -15.50 0.36 17.43
CA HIS A 53 -15.40 1.79 17.68
C HIS A 53 -14.13 2.33 17.04
N GLU A 54 -14.22 3.58 16.58
CA GLU A 54 -13.05 4.35 16.18
C GLU A 54 -12.07 4.40 17.36
N LEU A 55 -10.85 3.93 17.13
CA LEU A 55 -9.80 3.93 18.14
C LEU A 55 -9.12 5.30 18.19
N ASN A 56 -8.66 5.78 17.04
CA ASN A 56 -7.93 7.03 16.90
C ASN A 56 -8.40 7.78 15.67
N LYS A 57 -8.54 9.09 15.82
CA LYS A 57 -8.65 10.06 14.74
C LYS A 57 -7.29 10.73 14.53
N PHE A 58 -6.82 10.79 13.30
CA PHE A 58 -5.52 11.37 12.95
C PHE A 58 -5.73 12.75 12.33
N ASP A 59 -5.72 13.79 13.17
CA ASP A 59 -5.95 15.18 12.74
C ASP A 59 -4.61 15.91 12.54
N GLY A 60 -4.41 16.52 11.37
CA GLY A 60 -3.22 17.35 11.10
C GLY A 60 -3.02 17.77 9.64
N HIS A 61 -3.56 17.04 8.67
CA HIS A 61 -3.59 17.47 7.27
C HIS A 61 -4.61 18.59 7.06
N SER A 62 -4.30 19.54 6.16
CA SER A 62 -5.19 20.66 5.81
C SER A 62 -6.01 20.42 4.55
N ASN A 63 -5.88 19.24 3.94
CA ASN A 63 -6.58 18.85 2.72
C ASN A 63 -6.81 17.31 2.67
N TYR A 64 -7.47 16.83 1.61
CA TYR A 64 -7.79 15.41 1.45
C TYR A 64 -6.55 14.51 1.43
N ILE A 65 -6.62 13.41 2.18
CA ILE A 65 -5.61 12.35 2.21
C ILE A 65 -5.88 11.42 1.03
N GLN A 66 -4.86 11.20 0.19
CA GLN A 66 -4.99 10.34 -1.00
C GLN A 66 -4.42 8.94 -0.77
N SER A 67 -3.43 8.80 0.11
CA SER A 67 -2.75 7.53 0.33
C SER A 67 -2.36 7.38 1.79
N VAL A 68 -2.48 6.16 2.31
CA VAL A 68 -2.02 5.77 3.65
C VAL A 68 -1.30 4.43 3.59
N CYS A 69 -0.30 4.23 4.44
CA CYS A 69 0.33 2.91 4.60
C CYS A 69 0.88 2.73 6.01
N PHE A 70 0.89 1.49 6.51
CA PHE A 70 1.54 1.15 7.76
C PHE A 70 3.02 0.83 7.52
N SER A 71 3.84 1.12 8.53
CA SER A 71 5.20 0.58 8.63
C SER A 71 5.16 -0.96 8.69
N PRO A 72 6.24 -1.66 8.30
CA PRO A 72 6.27 -3.13 8.30
C PRO A 72 5.95 -3.78 9.66
N ASN A 73 6.28 -3.08 10.76
CA ASN A 73 5.97 -3.51 12.12
C ASN A 73 4.58 -3.05 12.64
N GLY A 74 3.82 -2.30 11.84
CA GLY A 74 2.47 -1.82 12.15
C GLY A 74 2.37 -0.73 13.22
N THR A 75 3.50 -0.21 13.73
CA THR A 75 3.49 0.77 14.84
C THR A 75 3.37 2.21 14.38
N THR A 76 3.66 2.48 13.10
CA THR A 76 3.63 3.81 12.52
C THR A 76 2.73 3.80 11.29
N LEU A 77 1.86 4.79 11.18
CA LEU A 77 1.07 5.06 9.98
C LEU A 77 1.74 6.22 9.24
N ALA A 78 1.80 6.14 7.91
CA ALA A 78 2.12 7.27 7.05
C ALA A 78 0.88 7.70 6.28
N SER A 79 0.77 8.99 5.96
CA SER A 79 -0.26 9.55 5.10
C SER A 79 0.32 10.57 4.11
N GLY A 80 -0.13 10.52 2.87
CA GLY A 80 0.18 11.50 1.83
C GLY A 80 -1.08 12.27 1.42
N SER A 81 -0.98 13.59 1.34
CA SER A 81 -2.13 14.48 1.22
C SER A 81 -2.03 15.46 0.05
N ALA A 82 -3.19 15.97 -0.35
CA ALA A 82 -3.31 17.09 -1.26
C ALA A 82 -2.84 18.44 -0.70
N ASP A 83 -2.49 18.51 0.58
CA ASP A 83 -1.75 19.62 1.16
C ASP A 83 -0.24 19.57 0.87
N LYS A 84 0.19 18.61 0.03
CA LYS A 84 1.57 18.42 -0.46
C LYS A 84 2.53 17.86 0.60
N SER A 85 2.02 17.48 1.78
CA SER A 85 2.84 16.95 2.87
C SER A 85 2.63 15.45 3.10
N THR A 86 3.69 14.79 3.57
CA THR A 86 3.62 13.45 4.13
C THR A 86 3.67 13.54 5.64
N CYS A 87 2.77 12.89 6.36
CA CYS A 87 2.79 12.85 7.83
C CYS A 87 3.06 11.44 8.34
N LEU A 88 3.76 11.36 9.47
CA LEU A 88 3.92 10.13 10.25
C LEU A 88 3.12 10.22 11.53
N TRP A 89 2.51 9.09 11.90
CA TRP A 89 1.66 8.99 13.06
C TRP A 89 2.01 7.78 13.90
N ASP A 90 1.90 7.90 15.21
CA ASP A 90 1.83 6.73 16.08
C ASP A 90 0.49 6.02 15.87
N ALA A 91 0.53 4.77 15.38
CA ALA A 91 -0.69 4.03 15.08
C ALA A 91 -1.56 3.77 16.32
N LYS A 92 -0.92 3.71 17.50
CA LYS A 92 -1.59 3.39 18.77
C LYS A 92 -2.18 4.63 19.44
N SER A 93 -1.48 5.77 19.44
CA SER A 93 -1.94 6.97 20.13
C SER A 93 -2.65 7.98 19.23
N GLY A 94 -2.55 7.85 17.90
CA GLY A 94 -3.07 8.85 16.97
C GLY A 94 -2.18 10.08 16.81
N GLN A 95 -1.11 10.20 17.59
CA GLN A 95 -0.28 11.40 17.61
C GLN A 95 0.60 11.51 16.36
N GLN A 96 0.68 12.72 15.81
CA GLN A 96 1.62 13.04 14.73
C GLN A 96 3.06 13.05 15.26
N LYS A 97 3.95 12.28 14.61
CA LYS A 97 5.39 12.23 14.91
C LYS A 97 6.19 13.21 14.06
N ASN A 98 5.93 13.21 12.75
CA ASN A 98 6.66 14.05 11.79
C ASN A 98 5.71 14.58 10.71
N LYS A 99 6.13 15.68 10.09
CA LYS A 99 5.59 16.22 8.85
C LYS A 99 6.74 16.47 7.89
N PHE A 100 6.63 15.93 6.69
CA PHE A 100 7.61 16.09 5.63
C PHE A 100 7.05 16.99 4.54
N GLU A 101 7.81 18.03 4.21
CA GLU A 101 7.47 19.04 3.20
C GLU A 101 8.60 19.09 2.17
N GLY A 102 8.26 18.99 0.88
CA GLY A 102 9.26 18.93 -0.20
C GLY A 102 8.66 18.72 -1.60
N HIS A 103 7.41 18.23 -1.67
CA HIS A 103 6.62 18.24 -2.88
C HIS A 103 6.00 19.61 -3.14
N ASN A 104 5.88 19.97 -4.43
CA ASN A 104 5.27 21.22 -4.88
C ASN A 104 3.80 21.06 -5.25
N ASP A 105 3.29 19.83 -5.26
CA ASP A 105 1.89 19.50 -5.55
C ASP A 105 1.46 18.25 -4.75
N GLN A 106 0.19 17.89 -4.88
CA GLN A 106 -0.48 16.84 -4.13
C GLN A 106 0.26 15.51 -4.18
N ILE A 107 0.34 14.82 -3.04
CA ILE A 107 0.86 13.45 -2.99
C ILE A 107 -0.24 12.48 -3.37
N CYS A 108 0.03 11.62 -4.35
CA CYS A 108 -0.92 10.63 -4.85
C CYS A 108 -0.70 9.24 -4.25
N SER A 109 0.54 8.90 -3.91
CA SER A 109 0.88 7.57 -3.40
C SER A 109 2.04 7.64 -2.41
N ILE A 110 1.99 6.80 -1.37
CA ILE A 110 3.07 6.65 -0.39
C ILE A 110 3.33 5.18 -0.07
N CYS A 111 4.58 4.84 0.22
CA CYS A 111 4.95 3.50 0.69
C CYS A 111 6.14 3.52 1.66
N PHE A 112 6.17 2.56 2.57
CA PHE A 112 7.34 2.28 3.41
C PHE A 112 8.30 1.33 2.70
N SER A 113 9.60 1.52 2.94
CA SER A 113 10.60 0.49 2.66
C SER A 113 10.39 -0.73 3.57
N SER A 114 10.82 -1.92 3.11
CA SER A 114 10.61 -3.16 3.86
C SER A 114 11.37 -3.22 5.20
N ASP A 115 12.43 -2.44 5.35
CA ASP A 115 13.14 -2.24 6.62
C ASP A 115 12.48 -1.20 7.54
N GLY A 116 11.48 -0.47 7.05
CA GLY A 116 10.75 0.56 7.79
C GLY A 116 11.53 1.85 8.06
N ASN A 117 12.69 2.06 7.42
CA ASN A 117 13.54 3.23 7.68
C ASN A 117 13.32 4.40 6.70
N THR A 118 12.64 4.14 5.59
CA THR A 118 12.43 5.13 4.52
C THR A 118 10.97 5.15 4.09
N ILE A 119 10.44 6.34 3.78
CA ILE A 119 9.18 6.50 3.06
C ILE A 119 9.46 7.08 1.68
N ALA A 120 8.77 6.55 0.67
CA ALA A 120 8.69 7.15 -0.64
C ALA A 120 7.30 7.73 -0.89
N SER A 121 7.25 8.91 -1.49
CA SER A 121 6.00 9.58 -1.91
C SER A 121 6.07 9.95 -3.39
N GLY A 122 5.03 9.63 -4.16
CA GLY A 122 4.85 10.08 -5.54
C GLY A 122 3.80 11.20 -5.62
N SER A 123 4.04 12.21 -6.45
CA SER A 123 3.25 13.45 -6.47
C SER A 123 2.82 13.88 -7.87
N ARG A 124 1.83 14.78 -7.90
CA ARG A 124 1.43 15.55 -9.07
C ARG A 124 2.49 16.57 -9.53
N ASP A 125 3.55 16.79 -8.75
CA ASP A 125 4.71 17.58 -9.18
C ASP A 125 5.70 16.79 -10.04
N TYR A 126 5.33 15.56 -10.42
CA TYR A 126 6.07 14.62 -11.28
C TYR A 126 7.31 14.01 -10.62
N SER A 127 7.60 14.36 -9.37
CA SER A 127 8.74 13.85 -8.63
C SER A 127 8.34 12.76 -7.64
N ILE A 128 9.36 12.05 -7.15
CA ILE A 128 9.26 11.14 -6.01
C ILE A 128 10.20 11.64 -4.92
N CYS A 129 9.75 11.71 -3.67
CA CYS A 129 10.62 12.06 -2.54
C CYS A 129 10.86 10.85 -1.63
N PHE A 130 12.10 10.67 -1.21
CA PHE A 130 12.49 9.67 -0.20
C PHE A 130 12.83 10.38 1.10
N TRP A 131 12.22 9.96 2.20
CA TRP A 131 12.43 10.55 3.53
C TRP A 131 13.09 9.55 4.46
N ASP A 132 14.13 9.97 5.18
CA ASP A 132 14.65 9.21 6.31
C ASP A 132 13.70 9.37 7.50
N ILE A 133 13.21 8.26 8.04
CA ILE A 133 12.26 8.33 9.16
C ILE A 133 12.95 8.72 10.47
N LYS A 134 14.22 8.36 10.63
CA LYS A 134 14.98 8.61 11.86
C LYS A 134 15.44 10.06 11.93
N THR A 135 15.95 10.62 10.85
CA THR A 135 16.40 12.03 10.82
C THR A 135 15.27 12.99 10.46
N GLY A 136 14.25 12.51 9.74
CA GLY A 136 13.15 13.31 9.23
C GLY A 136 13.51 14.14 8.00
N GLU A 137 14.66 13.85 7.37
CA GLU A 137 15.20 14.64 6.25
C GLU A 137 14.88 14.00 4.90
N LEU A 138 14.84 14.84 3.87
CA LEU A 138 14.75 14.41 2.47
C LEU A 138 16.08 13.74 2.07
N LYS A 139 16.06 12.44 1.80
CA LYS A 139 17.21 11.71 1.25
C LYS A 139 17.42 12.03 -0.22
N PHE A 140 16.37 11.84 -1.01
CA PHE A 140 16.42 11.99 -2.46
C PHE A 140 15.13 12.63 -2.98
N LYS A 141 15.28 13.50 -3.98
CA LYS A 141 14.20 13.92 -4.87
C LYS A 141 14.48 13.34 -6.25
N LEU A 142 13.61 12.46 -6.70
CA LEU A 142 13.78 11.70 -7.93
C LEU A 142 12.95 12.36 -9.03
N ASP A 143 13.65 12.98 -9.96
CA ASP A 143 13.07 13.58 -11.15
C ASP A 143 13.22 12.65 -12.36
N GLY A 144 12.30 12.78 -13.31
CA GLY A 144 12.42 12.08 -14.58
C GLY A 144 11.08 11.83 -15.26
N HIS A 145 10.03 11.56 -14.48
CA HIS A 145 8.68 11.50 -15.02
C HIS A 145 8.24 12.86 -15.58
N THR A 146 7.43 12.84 -16.63
CA THR A 146 6.95 14.06 -17.31
C THR A 146 5.48 14.35 -17.03
N SER A 147 4.87 13.62 -16.10
CA SER A 147 3.49 13.77 -15.65
C SER A 147 3.33 13.17 -14.25
N TYR A 148 2.11 13.19 -13.69
CA TYR A 148 1.82 12.79 -12.32
C TYR A 148 2.37 11.40 -11.98
N VAL A 149 2.99 11.26 -10.80
CA VAL A 149 3.38 9.96 -10.25
C VAL A 149 2.23 9.43 -9.41
N SER A 150 1.45 8.53 -10.00
CA SER A 150 0.19 8.02 -9.44
C SER A 150 0.41 6.88 -8.44
N SER A 151 1.51 6.14 -8.55
CA SER A 151 1.77 4.96 -7.75
C SER A 151 3.26 4.79 -7.49
N VAL A 152 3.63 4.52 -6.23
CA VAL A 152 4.98 4.13 -5.83
C VAL A 152 4.93 2.88 -4.96
N CYS A 153 5.91 1.99 -5.13
CA CYS A 153 6.03 0.77 -4.34
C CYS A 153 7.50 0.38 -4.18
N PHE A 154 7.92 -0.01 -2.97
CA PHE A 154 9.21 -0.67 -2.78
C PHE A 154 9.11 -2.16 -3.09
N SER A 155 10.15 -2.72 -3.70
CA SER A 155 10.29 -4.18 -3.82
C SER A 155 10.41 -4.82 -2.43
N PRO A 156 9.86 -6.02 -2.19
CA PRO A 156 9.97 -6.72 -0.91
C PRO A 156 11.41 -6.90 -0.40
N ASN A 157 12.36 -7.17 -1.29
CA ASN A 157 13.78 -7.26 -0.95
C ASN A 157 14.45 -5.90 -0.64
N GLY A 158 13.72 -4.79 -0.75
CA GLY A 158 14.16 -3.44 -0.43
C GLY A 158 15.16 -2.82 -1.40
N THR A 159 15.47 -3.45 -2.52
CA THR A 159 16.53 -2.98 -3.45
C THR A 159 16.04 -1.98 -4.49
N LEU A 160 14.75 -2.04 -4.84
CA LEU A 160 14.14 -1.22 -5.87
C LEU A 160 12.95 -0.44 -5.33
N LEU A 161 12.70 0.71 -5.96
CA LEU A 161 11.38 1.34 -5.99
C LEU A 161 10.87 1.30 -7.43
N ALA A 162 9.59 0.98 -7.62
CA ALA A 162 8.88 1.22 -8.87
C ALA A 162 7.97 2.43 -8.72
N SER A 163 7.89 3.25 -9.77
CA SER A 163 6.91 4.33 -9.89
C SER A 163 6.14 4.21 -11.19
N GLY A 164 4.81 4.28 -11.12
CA GLY A 164 3.93 4.41 -12.28
C GLY A 164 3.48 5.86 -12.44
N SER A 165 3.38 6.32 -13.70
CA SER A 165 3.02 7.71 -14.00
C SER A 165 1.99 7.84 -15.12
N TRP A 166 1.35 9.00 -15.15
CA TRP A 166 0.51 9.49 -16.22
C TRP A 166 1.30 9.89 -17.48
N ASP A 167 2.62 9.70 -17.49
CA ASP A 167 3.45 9.76 -18.71
C ASP A 167 3.53 8.39 -19.44
N ASN A 168 2.64 7.47 -19.07
CA ASN A 168 2.49 6.11 -19.61
C ASN A 168 3.69 5.19 -19.33
N SER A 169 4.61 5.60 -18.45
CA SER A 169 5.81 4.82 -18.14
C SER A 169 5.91 4.38 -16.68
N ILE A 170 6.55 3.24 -16.48
CA ILE A 170 7.08 2.86 -15.16
C ILE A 170 8.56 3.22 -15.11
N ARG A 171 9.04 3.72 -13.98
CA ARG A 171 10.48 3.81 -13.71
C ARG A 171 10.88 2.95 -12.53
N LEU A 172 12.06 2.34 -12.65
CA LEU A 172 12.70 1.61 -11.57
C LEU A 172 13.87 2.42 -11.05
N TRP A 173 13.96 2.54 -9.73
CA TRP A 173 14.95 3.32 -9.02
C TRP A 173 15.70 2.43 -8.05
N ASP A 174 17.01 2.63 -7.92
CA ASP A 174 17.80 2.03 -6.87
C ASP A 174 17.42 2.68 -5.53
N SER A 175 16.98 1.88 -4.56
CA SER A 175 16.44 2.40 -3.31
C SER A 175 17.49 3.06 -2.42
N LYS A 176 18.77 2.69 -2.59
CA LYS A 176 19.89 3.15 -1.75
C LYS A 176 20.50 4.44 -2.27
N THR A 177 20.51 4.62 -3.58
CA THR A 177 21.19 5.75 -4.25
C THR A 177 20.22 6.76 -4.85
N GLY A 178 18.93 6.40 -5.00
CA GLY A 178 17.95 7.22 -5.70
C GLY A 178 18.16 7.28 -7.22
N GLN A 179 19.14 6.57 -7.76
CA GLN A 179 19.40 6.62 -9.20
C GLN A 179 18.36 5.84 -9.98
N GLN A 180 17.94 6.39 -11.12
CA GLN A 180 17.10 5.65 -12.05
C GLN A 180 17.90 4.51 -12.68
N ILE A 181 17.37 3.29 -12.58
CA ILE A 181 17.95 2.10 -13.20
C ILE A 181 17.43 1.94 -14.63
N THR A 182 16.12 2.06 -14.83
CA THR A 182 15.51 1.90 -16.15
C THR A 182 14.11 2.51 -16.22
N LYS A 183 13.64 2.72 -17.44
CA LYS A 183 12.27 3.12 -17.77
C LYS A 183 11.64 1.95 -18.53
N LEU A 184 10.50 1.46 -18.05
CA LEU A 184 9.72 0.42 -18.72
C LEU A 184 8.61 1.11 -19.53
N GLU A 185 8.65 0.91 -20.84
CA GLU A 185 7.69 1.45 -21.79
C GLU A 185 6.83 0.34 -22.37
N GLY A 186 5.58 0.68 -22.71
CA GLY A 186 4.70 -0.24 -23.39
C GLY A 186 3.23 0.10 -23.21
N HIS A 187 2.83 0.59 -22.04
CA HIS A 187 1.48 1.09 -21.83
C HIS A 187 1.17 2.27 -22.75
N TYR A 188 -0.07 2.35 -23.20
CA TYR A 188 -0.52 3.39 -24.15
C TYR A 188 -1.27 4.54 -23.47
N ASP A 189 -1.50 4.44 -22.17
CA ASP A 189 -2.17 5.46 -21.37
C ASP A 189 -1.66 5.39 -19.91
N CYS A 190 -2.17 6.28 -19.08
CA CYS A 190 -1.75 6.55 -17.73
C CYS A 190 -1.65 5.27 -16.90
N ILE A 191 -0.57 5.13 -16.14
CA ILE A 191 -0.41 4.03 -15.20
C ILE A 191 -1.07 4.45 -13.89
N ASN A 192 -1.94 3.61 -13.33
CA ASN A 192 -2.62 3.88 -12.06
C ASN A 192 -1.98 3.16 -10.88
N SER A 193 -1.40 1.98 -11.13
CA SER A 193 -0.96 1.10 -10.06
C SER A 193 0.22 0.26 -10.51
N VAL A 194 1.20 0.12 -9.62
CA VAL A 194 2.32 -0.81 -9.74
C VAL A 194 2.41 -1.68 -8.49
N SER A 195 2.76 -2.95 -8.67
CA SER A 195 2.89 -3.90 -7.55
C SER A 195 3.99 -4.91 -7.83
N PHE A 196 4.93 -5.07 -6.90
CA PHE A 196 5.94 -6.13 -6.97
C PHE A 196 5.36 -7.48 -6.55
N SER A 197 5.80 -8.55 -7.19
CA SER A 197 5.59 -9.90 -6.68
C SER A 197 6.38 -10.10 -5.37
N PRO A 198 5.92 -10.98 -4.47
CA PRO A 198 6.59 -11.23 -3.18
C PRO A 198 8.06 -11.67 -3.30
N ASP A 199 8.41 -12.38 -4.38
CA ASP A 199 9.79 -12.79 -4.68
C ASP A 199 10.69 -11.67 -5.23
N SER A 200 10.13 -10.48 -5.48
CA SER A 200 10.81 -9.31 -6.07
C SER A 200 11.36 -9.53 -7.49
N ILE A 201 10.86 -10.52 -8.24
CA ILE A 201 11.33 -10.85 -9.59
C ILE A 201 10.40 -10.28 -10.68
N THR A 202 9.11 -10.13 -10.37
CA THR A 202 8.10 -9.62 -11.30
C THR A 202 7.51 -8.31 -10.80
N LEU A 203 7.20 -7.40 -11.73
CA LEU A 203 6.35 -6.24 -11.45
C LEU A 203 5.05 -6.37 -12.26
N ALA A 204 3.92 -6.06 -11.64
CA ALA A 204 2.65 -5.86 -12.33
C ALA A 204 2.33 -4.36 -12.42
N SER A 205 1.71 -3.94 -13.51
CA SER A 205 1.18 -2.59 -13.67
C SER A 205 -0.23 -2.60 -14.25
N GLY A 206 -1.11 -1.75 -13.73
CA GLY A 206 -2.45 -1.49 -14.27
C GLY A 206 -2.56 -0.07 -14.84
N SER A 207 -3.22 0.06 -15.99
CA SER A 207 -3.28 1.32 -16.76
C SER A 207 -4.69 1.67 -17.25
N TRP A 208 -4.86 2.94 -17.62
CA TRP A 208 -6.01 3.48 -18.35
C TRP A 208 -6.15 2.88 -19.76
N ASP A 209 -5.13 2.19 -20.27
CA ASP A 209 -5.21 1.46 -21.54
C ASP A 209 -5.95 0.11 -21.43
N ASN A 210 -6.69 -0.08 -20.33
CA ASN A 210 -7.48 -1.26 -19.96
C ASN A 210 -6.66 -2.54 -19.77
N SER A 211 -5.32 -2.46 -19.82
CA SER A 211 -4.46 -3.64 -19.71
C SER A 211 -3.71 -3.70 -18.39
N ILE A 212 -3.34 -4.93 -18.03
CA ILE A 212 -2.34 -5.22 -17.01
C ILE A 212 -1.10 -5.71 -17.72
N ARG A 213 0.09 -5.26 -17.31
CA ARG A 213 1.36 -5.77 -17.83
C ARG A 213 2.19 -6.37 -16.73
N LEU A 214 2.86 -7.48 -17.06
CA LEU A 214 3.84 -8.14 -16.21
C LEU A 214 5.23 -7.90 -16.78
N TRP A 215 6.17 -7.54 -15.91
CA TRP A 215 7.53 -7.16 -16.27
C TRP A 215 8.53 -8.03 -15.52
N ASP A 216 9.50 -8.58 -16.25
CA ASP A 216 10.63 -9.30 -15.67
C ASP A 216 11.67 -8.29 -15.21
N LEU A 217 11.99 -8.30 -13.92
CA LEU A 217 12.94 -7.36 -13.35
C LEU A 217 14.39 -7.75 -13.61
N LYS A 218 14.70 -8.97 -14.02
CA LYS A 218 16.07 -9.34 -14.41
C LYS A 218 16.38 -8.84 -15.82
N THR A 219 15.47 -9.03 -16.76
CA THR A 219 15.65 -8.66 -18.18
C THR A 219 15.16 -7.26 -18.49
N ARG A 220 14.33 -6.67 -17.61
CA ARG A 220 13.65 -5.38 -17.80
C ARG A 220 12.70 -5.38 -19.01
N GLN A 221 12.16 -6.54 -19.35
CA GLN A 221 11.26 -6.72 -20.48
C GLN A 221 9.86 -7.09 -20.01
N GLN A 222 8.87 -6.78 -20.84
CA GLN A 222 7.51 -7.24 -20.62
C GLN A 222 7.44 -8.77 -20.82
N ILE A 223 6.93 -9.47 -19.81
CA ILE A 223 6.64 -10.92 -19.87
C ILE A 223 5.28 -11.15 -20.55
N SER A 224 4.27 -10.35 -20.20
CA SER A 224 2.90 -10.56 -20.65
C SER A 224 2.09 -9.28 -20.60
N LYS A 225 1.09 -9.20 -21.49
CA LYS A 225 0.00 -8.23 -21.46
C LYS A 225 -1.28 -9.03 -21.21
N LEU A 226 -1.97 -8.72 -20.13
CA LEU A 226 -3.23 -9.34 -19.77
C LEU A 226 -4.35 -8.37 -20.15
N ASP A 227 -5.10 -8.77 -21.18
CA ASP A 227 -6.31 -8.08 -21.62
C ASP A 227 -7.54 -8.73 -20.99
N GLY A 228 -8.63 -7.97 -20.88
CA GLY A 228 -9.93 -8.50 -20.42
C GLY A 228 -10.75 -7.50 -19.61
N HIS A 229 -10.13 -6.48 -19.03
CA HIS A 229 -10.87 -5.32 -18.55
C HIS A 229 -11.35 -4.47 -19.73
N HIS A 230 -12.52 -3.85 -19.57
CA HIS A 230 -13.15 -3.01 -20.60
C HIS A 230 -13.09 -1.51 -20.28
N ASP A 231 -12.39 -1.16 -19.21
CA ASP A 231 -12.14 0.21 -18.75
C ASP A 231 -10.83 0.21 -17.94
N SER A 232 -10.37 1.39 -17.56
CA SER A 232 -9.16 1.68 -16.79
C SER A 232 -8.95 0.70 -15.64
N VAL A 233 -7.76 0.11 -15.57
CA VAL A 233 -7.34 -0.73 -14.44
C VAL A 233 -6.85 0.21 -13.34
N ASN A 234 -7.55 0.22 -12.20
CA ASN A 234 -7.33 1.17 -11.12
C ASN A 234 -6.35 0.65 -10.07
N SER A 235 -6.28 -0.66 -9.85
CA SER A 235 -5.35 -1.27 -8.90
C SER A 235 -4.97 -2.68 -9.32
N VAL A 236 -3.74 -3.07 -8.99
CA VAL A 236 -3.23 -4.45 -9.10
C VAL A 236 -2.53 -4.86 -7.82
N CYS A 237 -2.68 -6.11 -7.39
CA CYS A 237 -1.92 -6.65 -6.26
C CYS A 237 -1.65 -8.15 -6.40
N PHE A 238 -0.44 -8.57 -6.05
CA PHE A 238 -0.11 -9.99 -5.93
C PHE A 238 -0.65 -10.59 -4.63
N SER A 239 -1.03 -11.86 -4.67
CA SER A 239 -1.25 -12.64 -3.45
C SER A 239 0.05 -12.76 -2.64
N PRO A 240 -0.01 -12.95 -1.31
CA PRO A 240 1.19 -13.09 -0.48
C PRO A 240 2.12 -14.24 -0.87
N ASP A 241 1.58 -15.30 -1.49
CA ASP A 241 2.36 -16.43 -2.02
C ASP A 241 2.86 -16.22 -3.45
N GLY A 242 2.49 -15.09 -4.09
CA GLY A 242 2.88 -14.73 -5.45
C GLY A 242 2.20 -15.53 -6.56
N THR A 243 1.30 -16.46 -6.23
CA THR A 243 0.69 -17.37 -7.21
C THR A 243 -0.48 -16.75 -7.98
N LYS A 244 -1.04 -15.64 -7.50
CA LYS A 244 -2.19 -14.96 -8.09
C LYS A 244 -1.93 -13.46 -8.18
N LEU A 245 -2.57 -12.85 -9.16
CA LEU A 245 -2.69 -11.40 -9.29
C LEU A 245 -4.18 -11.07 -9.26
N ALA A 246 -4.56 -10.06 -8.49
CA ALA A 246 -5.89 -9.49 -8.51
C ALA A 246 -5.85 -8.09 -9.13
N SER A 247 -6.89 -7.72 -9.86
CA SER A 247 -7.06 -6.37 -10.43
C SER A 247 -8.47 -5.84 -10.27
N CYS A 248 -8.62 -4.53 -10.19
CA CYS A 248 -9.93 -3.87 -10.24
C CYS A 248 -9.95 -2.78 -11.31
N SER A 249 -11.12 -2.53 -11.90
CA SER A 249 -11.28 -1.63 -13.04
C SER A 249 -12.54 -0.75 -12.94
N GLY A 250 -12.55 0.36 -13.69
CA GLY A 250 -13.72 1.19 -13.95
C GLY A 250 -14.90 0.44 -14.57
N ASP A 251 -14.65 -0.74 -15.16
CA ASP A 251 -15.66 -1.62 -15.74
C ASP A 251 -16.54 -2.33 -14.68
N LYS A 252 -16.34 -1.98 -13.40
CA LYS A 252 -17.07 -2.49 -12.23
C LYS A 252 -16.79 -3.97 -11.96
N SER A 253 -15.63 -4.49 -12.38
CA SER A 253 -15.22 -5.87 -12.13
C SER A 253 -13.90 -5.99 -11.37
N ILE A 254 -13.71 -7.17 -10.76
CA ILE A 254 -12.44 -7.66 -10.22
C ILE A 254 -12.09 -8.93 -10.98
N ARG A 255 -10.80 -9.11 -11.31
CA ARG A 255 -10.28 -10.31 -11.97
C ARG A 255 -9.12 -10.90 -11.17
#